data_AF-A0A835ZS79-F1
#
_entry.id   AF-A0A835ZS79-F1
#
_cell.length_a   1.000
_cell.length_b   1.000
_cell.length_c   1.000
_cell.angle_alpha   90.00
_cell.angle_beta   90.00
_cell.angle_gamma   90.00
#
_symmetry.space_group_name_H-M   'P 1'
#
loop_
_entity.id
_entity.type
_entity.pdbx_description
1 polymer ?
#
loop_
_entity_poly.entity_id
_entity_poly.type
_entity_poly.pdbx_seq_one_letter_code
_entity_poly.pdbx_strand_id
1 'polypeptide(L)'
;MALYELYAHPVERGYRAGLCSKAALFLLLAAALTYIPPLLVAFRSHGFWLKRSSYEEQPTVRFQHQVLLVALLGSEPGGFLAWSTFPAFNRLQEGHLRVPLVSAREEDRNQDGKMDMLHFKLELPLQSTEQVLGVQLILTFSYQLHRMSTFVMQSMAFLQSSFAVPGSQLHVNGDLRLQQKQPLGYRGLDVRYNVSVINGTSPFASDYDLTRIVAAYQERNVTTILTDPSPIWLVGRAAEAPFVVNAVIRYPVEVISYPFC
;
A
#
# COMPACT_ATOMS: atom_id res chain seq x y z
N MET A 1 29.35 -53.87 -69.62
CA MET A 1 29.21 -52.59 -68.90
C MET A 1 27.81 -52.09 -69.15
N ALA A 2 26.92 -52.12 -68.16
CA ALA A 2 25.58 -51.54 -68.29
C ALA A 2 25.67 -50.05 -67.93
N LEU A 3 25.21 -49.17 -68.83
CA LEU A 3 25.49 -47.73 -68.82
C LEU A 3 24.26 -46.86 -68.47
N TYR A 4 23.07 -47.45 -68.37
CA TYR A 4 21.84 -46.72 -68.09
C TYR A 4 20.98 -47.44 -67.04
N GLU A 5 20.69 -46.72 -65.96
CA GLU A 5 19.78 -47.14 -64.90
C GLU A 5 18.36 -46.72 -65.30
N LEU A 6 17.56 -47.69 -65.77
CA LEU A 6 16.21 -47.44 -66.31
C LEU A 6 15.14 -47.23 -65.24
N TYR A 7 15.40 -47.69 -64.01
CA TYR A 7 14.42 -47.62 -62.92
C TYR A 7 15.10 -47.79 -61.56
N ALA A 8 14.79 -46.91 -60.61
CA ALA A 8 15.24 -47.01 -59.22
C ALA A 8 14.04 -46.75 -58.30
N HIS A 9 13.84 -47.63 -57.31
CA HIS A 9 12.85 -47.42 -56.25
C HIS A 9 13.56 -47.35 -54.90
N PRO A 10 13.21 -46.39 -54.02
CA PRO A 10 13.76 -46.36 -52.68
C PRO A 10 13.31 -47.61 -51.90
N VAL A 11 14.27 -48.38 -51.40
CA VAL A 11 14.00 -49.50 -50.48
C VAL A 11 14.07 -48.96 -49.06
N GLU A 12 12.93 -48.80 -48.41
CA GLU A 12 12.88 -48.52 -46.98
C GLU A 12 13.17 -49.80 -46.18
N ARG A 13 14.31 -49.85 -45.50
CA ARG A 13 14.65 -50.93 -44.56
C ARG A 13 14.29 -50.52 -43.15
N GLY A 14 13.16 -51.01 -42.65
CA GLY A 14 12.76 -50.83 -41.26
C GLY A 14 13.45 -51.86 -40.35
N TYR A 15 14.35 -51.41 -39.48
CA TYR A 15 14.93 -52.25 -38.43
C TYR A 15 13.98 -52.29 -37.23
N ARG A 16 13.49 -53.48 -36.88
CA ARG A 16 12.58 -53.68 -35.73
C ARG A 16 13.35 -54.29 -34.56
N ALA A 17 13.31 -53.62 -33.42
CA ALA A 17 13.88 -54.14 -32.17
C ALA A 17 12.77 -54.73 -31.29
N GLY A 18 13.03 -55.87 -30.64
CA GLY A 18 12.13 -56.42 -29.63
C GLY A 18 12.14 -55.59 -28.35
N LEU A 19 11.03 -55.62 -27.58
CA LEU A 19 10.83 -54.83 -26.36
C LEU A 19 11.87 -55.10 -25.26
N CYS A 20 12.51 -56.28 -25.25
CA CYS A 20 13.52 -56.68 -24.26
C CYS A 20 14.93 -56.77 -24.86
N SER A 21 15.28 -55.87 -25.80
CA SER A 21 16.59 -55.84 -26.47
C SER A 21 17.48 -54.69 -26.00
N LYS A 22 18.81 -54.82 -26.18
CA LYS A 22 19.77 -53.74 -25.88
C LYS A 22 19.45 -52.43 -26.63
N ALA A 23 18.91 -52.54 -27.84
CA ALA A 23 18.48 -51.39 -28.65
C ALA A 23 17.26 -50.67 -28.05
N ALA A 24 16.27 -51.43 -27.53
CA ALA A 24 15.12 -50.86 -26.84
C ALA A 24 15.53 -50.14 -25.55
N LEU A 25 16.48 -50.70 -24.79
CA LEU A 25 17.04 -50.04 -23.59
C LEU A 25 17.75 -48.73 -23.95
N PHE A 26 18.55 -48.71 -25.02
CA PHE A 26 19.21 -47.49 -25.49
C PHE A 26 18.21 -46.40 -25.91
N LEU A 27 17.15 -46.77 -26.65
CA LEU A 27 16.08 -45.84 -27.03
C LEU A 27 15.34 -45.28 -25.81
N LEU A 28 15.05 -46.11 -24.81
CA LEU A 28 14.43 -45.67 -23.56
C LEU A 28 15.33 -44.67 -22.82
N LEU A 29 16.63 -44.98 -22.69
CA LEU A 29 17.61 -44.08 -22.06
C LEU A 29 17.76 -42.76 -22.83
N ALA A 30 17.81 -42.81 -24.16
CA ALA A 30 17.87 -41.62 -25.01
C ALA A 30 16.61 -40.76 -24.88
N ALA A 31 15.42 -41.38 -24.88
CA ALA A 31 14.16 -40.68 -24.64
C ALA A 31 14.12 -40.06 -23.23
N ALA A 32 14.51 -40.82 -22.20
CA ALA A 32 14.60 -40.33 -20.84
C ALA A 32 15.56 -39.13 -20.73
N LEU A 33 16.75 -39.21 -21.32
CA LEU A 33 17.71 -38.11 -21.32
C LEU A 33 17.27 -36.91 -22.18
N THR A 34 16.39 -37.13 -23.16
CA THR A 34 15.84 -36.05 -23.99
C THR A 34 14.72 -35.30 -23.28
N TYR A 35 13.86 -36.00 -22.53
CA TYR A 35 12.66 -35.40 -21.95
C TYR A 35 12.79 -35.06 -20.46
N ILE A 36 13.52 -35.85 -19.67
CA ILE A 36 13.62 -35.65 -18.22
C ILE A 36 14.42 -34.37 -17.87
N PRO A 37 15.60 -34.09 -18.46
CA PRO A 37 16.35 -32.89 -18.11
C PRO A 37 15.62 -31.58 -18.42
N PRO A 38 15.03 -31.36 -19.62
CA PRO A 38 14.25 -30.15 -19.88
C PRO A 38 13.05 -30.01 -18.93
N LEU A 39 12.39 -31.12 -18.59
CA LEU A 39 11.28 -31.11 -17.63
C LEU A 39 11.74 -30.75 -16.21
N LEU A 40 12.87 -31.30 -15.75
CA LEU A 40 13.44 -30.96 -14.45
C LEU A 40 13.90 -29.50 -14.39
N VAL A 41 14.52 -28.99 -15.46
CA VAL A 41 14.90 -27.58 -15.56
C VAL A 41 13.67 -26.69 -15.58
N ALA A 42 12.61 -27.05 -16.32
CA ALA A 42 11.33 -26.33 -16.33
C ALA A 42 10.69 -26.27 -14.95
N PHE A 43 10.68 -27.40 -14.25
CA PHE A 43 10.09 -27.50 -12.92
C PHE A 43 10.90 -26.74 -11.87
N ARG A 44 12.24 -26.82 -11.91
CA ARG A 44 13.12 -26.14 -10.94
C ARG A 44 13.29 -24.65 -11.18
N SER A 45 13.09 -24.18 -12.42
CA SER A 45 13.22 -22.75 -12.73
C SER A 45 12.00 -21.92 -12.33
N HIS A 46 10.93 -22.53 -11.78
CA HIS A 46 9.69 -21.83 -11.38
C HIS A 46 9.07 -20.97 -12.50
N GLY A 47 9.35 -21.32 -13.77
CA GLY A 47 8.98 -20.57 -14.96
C GLY A 47 10.19 -19.95 -15.63
N PHE A 48 10.50 -20.38 -16.86
CA PHE A 48 11.71 -19.99 -17.61
C PHE A 48 11.93 -18.47 -17.78
N TRP A 49 10.91 -17.63 -17.55
CA TRP A 49 10.96 -16.17 -17.66
C TRP A 49 10.17 -15.44 -16.57
N LEU A 50 10.33 -15.82 -15.30
CA LEU A 50 9.73 -15.06 -14.21
C LEU A 50 10.45 -13.70 -14.07
N LYS A 51 9.74 -12.59 -14.31
CA LYS A 51 10.29 -11.22 -14.20
C LYS A 51 10.09 -10.59 -12.83
N ARG A 52 9.09 -11.03 -12.09
CA ARG A 52 8.69 -10.49 -10.78
C ARG A 52 8.30 -11.63 -9.88
N SER A 53 8.66 -11.51 -8.62
CA SER A 53 8.19 -12.39 -7.55
C SER A 53 7.65 -11.55 -6.41
N SER A 54 6.98 -12.19 -5.46
CA SER A 54 6.41 -11.53 -4.29
C SER A 54 6.72 -12.29 -3.01
N TYR A 55 6.75 -11.57 -1.90
CA TYR A 55 6.87 -12.13 -0.57
C TYR A 55 5.92 -11.42 0.39
N GLU A 56 5.58 -12.09 1.47
CA GLU A 56 4.77 -11.51 2.54
C GLU A 56 5.67 -10.94 3.62
N GLU A 57 5.39 -9.73 4.10
CA GLU A 57 6.05 -9.14 5.26
C GLU A 57 5.08 -8.26 6.02
N GLN A 58 5.12 -8.37 7.35
CA GLN A 58 4.46 -7.40 8.22
C GLN A 58 5.38 -6.18 8.37
N PRO A 59 4.95 -4.99 7.93
CA PRO A 59 5.74 -3.78 8.04
C PRO A 59 5.87 -3.31 9.50
N THR A 60 6.98 -2.63 9.79
CA THR A 60 7.11 -1.88 11.04
C THR A 60 6.55 -0.49 10.81
N VAL A 61 5.35 -0.24 11.32
CA VAL A 61 4.65 1.04 11.20
C VAL A 61 4.66 1.76 12.54
N ARG A 62 4.91 3.07 12.52
CA ARG A 62 4.85 3.94 13.70
C ARG A 62 4.16 5.25 13.39
N PHE A 63 3.16 5.63 14.17
CA PHE A 63 2.51 6.92 14.08
C PHE A 63 3.46 8.05 14.46
N GLN A 64 3.67 9.02 13.56
CA GLN A 64 4.60 10.13 13.80
C GLN A 64 3.99 11.25 14.65
N HIS A 65 2.75 11.11 15.09
CA HIS A 65 2.02 12.16 15.80
C HIS A 65 1.92 13.47 15.01
N GLN A 66 1.95 13.39 13.67
CA GLN A 66 1.68 14.53 12.81
C GLN A 66 0.31 14.38 12.19
N VAL A 67 -0.52 15.40 12.40
CA VAL A 67 -1.94 15.43 12.03
C VAL A 67 -2.23 16.74 11.34
N LEU A 68 -3.01 16.68 10.26
CA LEU A 68 -3.60 17.86 9.62
C LEU A 68 -5.09 17.58 9.40
N LEU A 69 -5.92 18.40 10.03
CA LEU A 69 -7.38 18.33 10.03
C LEU A 69 -7.96 19.56 9.33
N VAL A 70 -8.92 19.32 8.44
CA VAL A 70 -9.84 20.32 7.91
C VAL A 70 -11.26 19.78 8.06
N ALA A 71 -12.07 20.47 8.87
CA ALA A 71 -13.49 20.20 9.04
C ALA A 71 -14.31 21.20 8.23
N LEU A 72 -15.15 20.70 7.33
CA LEU A 72 -16.01 21.51 6.47
C LEU A 72 -17.30 21.84 7.22
N LEU A 73 -17.64 23.11 7.29
CA LEU A 73 -18.85 23.60 7.96
C LEU A 73 -20.01 23.77 6.96
N GLY A 74 -21.23 23.55 7.44
CA GLY A 74 -22.47 23.78 6.69
C GLY A 74 -23.14 25.12 6.97
N SER A 75 -22.72 25.83 8.02
CA SER A 75 -23.37 27.05 8.48
C SER A 75 -23.13 28.25 7.55
N GLU A 76 -21.99 28.30 6.87
CA GLU A 76 -21.62 29.35 5.92
C GLU A 76 -21.04 28.76 4.63
N PRO A 77 -21.31 29.34 3.44
CA PRO A 77 -20.71 28.91 2.19
C PRO A 77 -19.19 29.01 2.25
N GLY A 78 -18.49 27.87 2.20
CA GLY A 78 -17.03 27.82 2.27
C GLY A 78 -16.45 27.95 3.68
N GLY A 79 -17.28 27.90 4.73
CA GLY A 79 -16.81 27.85 6.10
C GLY A 79 -16.05 26.54 6.38
N PHE A 80 -14.88 26.64 6.99
CA PHE A 80 -14.12 25.48 7.44
C PHE A 80 -13.40 25.80 8.75
N LEU A 81 -13.10 24.75 9.50
CA LEU A 81 -12.20 24.80 10.65
C LEU A 81 -10.96 23.99 10.33
N ALA A 82 -9.80 24.50 10.70
CA ALA A 82 -8.53 23.86 10.43
C ALA A 82 -7.73 23.71 11.70
N TRP A 83 -6.97 22.63 11.80
CA TRP A 83 -5.97 22.45 12.83
C TRP A 83 -4.92 21.46 12.38
N SER A 84 -3.68 21.67 12.81
CA SER A 84 -2.63 20.70 12.62
C SER A 84 -1.66 20.68 13.78
N THR A 85 -0.78 19.68 13.78
CA THR A 85 0.39 19.64 14.65
C THR A 85 1.51 20.56 14.16
N PHE A 86 1.39 21.16 12.97
CA PHE A 86 2.38 22.04 12.37
C PHE A 86 2.12 23.51 12.77
N PRO A 87 3.03 24.16 13.53
CA PRO A 87 2.80 25.52 14.00
C PRO A 87 2.72 26.56 12.88
N ALA A 88 3.41 26.35 11.77
CA ALA A 88 3.35 27.25 10.62
C ALA A 88 1.97 27.24 9.95
N PHE A 89 1.35 26.07 9.78
CA PHE A 89 -0.03 25.97 9.28
C PHE A 89 -1.03 26.67 10.20
N ASN A 90 -0.91 26.44 11.51
CA ASN A 90 -1.85 27.02 12.48
C ASN A 90 -1.80 28.56 12.50
N ARG A 91 -0.61 29.16 12.28
CA ARG A 91 -0.44 30.62 12.11
C ARG A 91 -1.06 31.14 10.81
N LEU A 92 -0.99 30.36 9.73
CA LEU A 92 -1.62 30.74 8.46
C LEU A 92 -3.16 30.67 8.51
N GLN A 93 -3.70 29.85 9.41
CA GLN A 93 -5.14 29.60 9.57
C GLN A 93 -5.75 30.25 10.81
N GLU A 94 -5.14 31.31 11.37
CA GLU A 94 -5.57 31.95 12.63
C GLU A 94 -7.10 32.23 12.70
N GLY A 95 -7.71 32.67 11.60
CA GLY A 95 -9.16 32.95 11.55
C GLY A 95 -10.07 31.71 11.59
N HIS A 96 -9.56 30.53 11.23
CA HIS A 96 -10.29 29.26 11.16
C HIS A 96 -9.71 28.21 12.13
N LEU A 97 -8.78 28.61 13.00
CA LEU A 97 -8.04 27.71 13.87
C LEU A 97 -8.92 27.27 15.04
N ARG A 98 -9.10 25.95 15.19
CA ARG A 98 -9.77 25.37 16.34
C ARG A 98 -8.95 24.23 16.92
N VAL A 99 -8.47 24.38 18.15
CA VAL A 99 -7.61 23.37 18.80
C VAL A 99 -8.47 22.22 19.34
N PRO A 100 -8.31 20.98 18.83
CA PRO A 100 -9.00 19.81 19.33
C PRO A 100 -8.22 19.11 20.45
N LEU A 101 -8.90 18.23 21.18
CA LEU A 101 -8.25 17.23 22.03
C LEU A 101 -7.91 16.00 21.19
N VAL A 102 -6.63 15.62 21.15
CA VAL A 102 -6.15 14.47 20.36
C VAL A 102 -5.61 13.40 21.30
N SER A 103 -6.03 12.17 21.07
CA SER A 103 -5.54 10.97 21.76
C SER A 103 -5.21 9.89 20.75
N ALA A 104 -4.06 9.25 20.92
CA ALA A 104 -3.57 8.19 20.05
C ALA A 104 -3.03 7.06 20.91
N ARG A 105 -3.35 5.82 20.54
CA ARG A 105 -2.86 4.61 21.19
C ARG A 105 -2.53 3.58 20.13
N GLU A 106 -1.25 3.20 20.05
CA GLU A 106 -0.83 2.03 19.27
C GLU A 106 -0.98 0.77 20.12
N GLU A 107 -1.36 -0.34 19.48
CA GLU A 107 -1.57 -1.63 20.12
C GLU A 107 -0.83 -2.72 19.34
N ASP A 108 -0.05 -3.51 20.06
CA ASP A 108 0.57 -4.76 19.62
C ASP A 108 -0.26 -5.89 20.24
N ARG A 109 -1.08 -6.57 19.43
CA ARG A 109 -2.05 -7.57 19.88
C ARG A 109 -1.41 -8.94 20.05
N ASN A 110 -0.42 -9.26 19.22
CA ASN A 110 0.25 -10.57 19.22
C ASN A 110 1.55 -10.57 20.03
N GLN A 111 1.98 -9.42 20.55
CA GLN A 111 3.18 -9.20 21.35
C GLN A 111 4.48 -9.56 20.62
N ASP A 112 4.54 -9.36 19.30
CA ASP A 112 5.73 -9.65 18.49
C ASP A 112 6.71 -8.48 18.38
N GLY A 113 6.39 -7.34 19.01
CA GLY A 113 7.20 -6.12 19.00
C GLY A 113 6.89 -5.17 17.84
N LYS A 114 6.01 -5.55 16.92
CA LYS A 114 5.44 -4.68 15.87
C LYS A 114 4.06 -4.22 16.31
N MET A 115 3.74 -2.98 15.97
CA MET A 115 2.39 -2.48 16.21
C MET A 115 1.45 -3.08 15.18
N ASP A 116 0.24 -3.45 15.60
CA ASP A 116 -0.79 -4.03 14.73
C ASP A 116 -1.88 -3.02 14.38
N MET A 117 -2.10 -2.02 15.23
CA MET A 117 -3.21 -1.11 15.09
C MET A 117 -2.99 0.22 15.81
N LEU A 118 -3.54 1.30 15.24
CA LEU A 118 -3.67 2.61 15.85
C LEU A 118 -5.15 2.89 16.18
N HIS A 119 -5.41 3.18 17.45
CA HIS A 119 -6.63 3.85 17.90
C HIS A 119 -6.37 5.36 17.94
N PHE A 120 -7.02 6.09 17.05
CA PHE A 120 -6.95 7.54 16.99
C PHE A 120 -8.31 8.15 17.32
N LYS A 121 -8.31 9.08 18.29
CA LYS A 121 -9.50 9.83 18.67
C LYS A 121 -9.18 11.32 18.73
N LEU A 122 -9.99 12.10 18.02
CA LEU A 122 -9.90 13.56 17.98
C LEU A 122 -11.25 14.15 18.35
N GLU A 123 -11.27 15.08 19.28
CA GLU A 123 -12.47 15.80 19.72
C GLU A 123 -12.32 17.28 19.37
N LEU A 124 -13.07 17.72 18.36
CA LEU A 124 -13.08 19.09 17.88
C LEU A 124 -14.15 19.88 18.63
N PRO A 125 -13.80 20.85 19.50
CA PRO A 125 -14.79 21.67 20.18
C PRO A 125 -15.48 22.58 19.17
N LEU A 126 -16.82 22.57 19.18
CA LEU A 126 -17.66 23.35 18.27
C LEU A 126 -18.60 24.26 19.04
N GLN A 127 -18.93 25.40 18.44
CA GLN A 127 -19.99 26.27 18.91
C GLN A 127 -21.37 25.71 18.54
N SER A 128 -22.42 26.18 19.23
CA SER A 128 -23.80 25.75 18.99
C SER A 128 -24.30 26.04 17.56
N THR A 129 -23.73 27.04 16.90
CA THR A 129 -24.03 27.46 15.52
C THR A 129 -23.21 26.72 14.47
N GLU A 130 -22.05 26.16 14.83
CA GLU A 130 -21.14 25.49 13.90
C GLU A 130 -21.62 24.06 13.64
N GLN A 131 -21.85 23.69 12.38
CA GLN A 131 -22.28 22.36 11.97
C GLN A 131 -21.26 21.74 11.01
N VAL A 132 -20.71 20.57 11.35
CA VAL A 132 -19.73 19.87 10.50
C VAL A 132 -20.45 18.97 9.50
N LEU A 133 -20.19 19.19 8.21
CA LEU A 133 -20.70 18.37 7.10
C LEU A 133 -19.66 17.41 6.55
N GLY A 134 -18.38 17.72 6.72
CA GLY A 134 -17.32 16.87 6.20
C GLY A 134 -16.01 17.04 6.94
N VAL A 135 -15.15 16.05 6.77
CA VAL A 135 -13.84 15.98 7.43
C VAL A 135 -12.82 15.51 6.40
N GLN A 136 -11.69 16.20 6.37
CA GLN A 136 -10.46 15.79 5.71
C GLN A 136 -9.38 15.70 6.77
N LEU A 137 -8.76 14.54 6.89
CA LEU A 137 -7.77 14.25 7.91
C LEU A 137 -6.59 13.53 7.26
N ILE A 138 -5.40 14.09 7.46
CA ILE A 138 -4.13 13.46 7.13
C ILE A 138 -3.46 13.02 8.43
N LEU A 139 -3.09 11.74 8.47
CA LEU A 139 -2.23 11.14 9.48
C LEU A 139 -0.96 10.66 8.81
N THR A 140 0.19 10.87 9.46
CA THR A 140 1.49 10.44 8.93
C THR A 140 2.12 9.34 9.78
N PHE A 141 2.84 8.44 9.12
CA PHE A 141 3.48 7.28 9.74
C PHE A 141 4.90 7.10 9.22
N SER A 142 5.79 6.57 10.06
CA SER A 142 7.03 5.95 9.60
C SER A 142 6.72 4.52 9.21
N TYR A 143 7.16 4.10 8.03
CA TYR A 143 6.90 2.79 7.47
C TYR A 143 8.20 2.14 7.04
N GLN A 144 8.48 0.94 7.58
CA GLN A 144 9.73 0.23 7.34
C GLN A 144 9.51 -1.24 6.96
N LEU A 145 10.28 -1.70 5.99
CA LEU A 145 10.38 -3.10 5.56
C LEU A 145 11.85 -3.54 5.65
N HIS A 146 12.10 -4.80 5.96
CA HIS A 146 13.44 -5.33 6.21
C HIS A 146 13.72 -6.67 5.53
N ARG A 147 12.70 -7.45 5.11
CA ARG A 147 12.89 -8.87 4.74
C ARG A 147 13.76 -9.07 3.51
N MET A 148 13.47 -8.40 2.39
CA MET A 148 14.27 -8.50 1.16
C MET A 148 15.14 -7.28 0.90
N SER A 149 14.59 -6.08 1.07
CA SER A 149 15.28 -4.80 0.95
C SER A 149 14.89 -3.93 2.12
N THR A 150 15.85 -3.19 2.68
CA THR A 150 15.55 -2.24 3.76
C THR A 150 14.92 -1.01 3.13
N PHE A 151 13.58 -0.94 3.16
CA PHE A 151 12.84 0.18 2.62
C PHE A 151 12.29 1.01 3.76
N VAL A 152 12.58 2.31 3.74
CA VAL A 152 12.11 3.27 4.75
C VAL A 152 11.42 4.41 4.04
N MET A 153 10.19 4.70 4.45
CA MET A 153 9.45 5.86 3.97
C MET A 153 8.65 6.53 5.07
N GLN A 154 8.34 7.80 4.85
CA GLN A 154 7.22 8.44 5.53
C GLN A 154 5.97 8.23 4.70
N SER A 155 5.01 7.55 5.29
CA SER A 155 3.73 7.22 4.70
C SER A 155 2.62 8.08 5.28
N MET A 156 1.45 8.01 4.65
CA MET A 156 0.30 8.83 4.96
C MET A 156 -0.99 8.00 4.85
N ALA A 157 -1.90 8.22 5.80
CA ALA A 157 -3.30 7.86 5.66
C ALA A 157 -4.09 9.15 5.41
N PHE A 158 -4.80 9.18 4.29
CA PHE A 158 -5.73 10.25 3.96
C PHE A 158 -7.15 9.75 4.17
N LEU A 159 -7.88 10.41 5.07
CA LEU A 159 -9.28 10.17 5.34
C LEU A 159 -10.08 11.37 4.84
N GLN A 160 -11.07 11.11 3.99
CA GLN A 160 -12.04 12.10 3.58
C GLN A 160 -13.44 11.52 3.66
N SER A 161 -14.36 12.24 4.29
CA SER A 161 -15.77 11.87 4.34
C SER A 161 -16.62 13.13 4.41
N SER A 162 -17.71 13.16 3.64
CA SER A 162 -18.63 14.29 3.59
C SER A 162 -20.06 13.78 3.47
N PHE A 163 -20.96 14.37 4.25
CA PHE A 163 -22.36 14.01 4.33
C PHE A 163 -23.22 15.26 4.22
N ALA A 164 -24.43 15.12 3.69
CA ALA A 164 -25.38 16.23 3.54
C ALA A 164 -26.01 16.68 4.88
N VAL A 165 -25.81 15.90 5.95
CA VAL A 165 -26.41 16.13 7.26
C VAL A 165 -25.32 16.41 8.29
N PRO A 166 -25.49 17.41 9.18
CA PRO A 166 -24.55 17.70 10.26
C PRO A 166 -24.26 16.48 11.14
N GLY A 167 -22.98 16.16 11.29
CA GLY A 167 -22.51 15.05 12.11
C GLY A 167 -22.24 15.44 13.56
N SER A 168 -22.40 14.48 14.46
CA SER A 168 -21.87 14.51 15.82
C SER A 168 -20.54 13.76 15.91
N GLN A 169 -20.43 12.65 15.17
CA GLN A 169 -19.25 11.79 15.22
C GLN A 169 -19.01 11.09 13.88
N LEU A 170 -17.72 10.96 13.53
CA LEU A 170 -17.23 10.17 12.41
C LEU A 170 -16.48 8.96 12.98
N HIS A 171 -16.94 7.75 12.67
CA HIS A 171 -16.21 6.53 12.98
C HIS A 171 -15.67 5.91 11.69
N VAL A 172 -14.38 5.57 11.69
CA VAL A 172 -13.67 5.05 10.54
C VAL A 172 -12.90 3.85 10.99
N ASN A 173 -12.95 2.79 10.21
CA ASN A 173 -12.24 1.57 10.50
C ASN A 173 -11.65 1.03 9.21
N GLY A 174 -10.32 0.98 9.09
CA GLY A 174 -9.67 0.61 7.84
C GLY A 174 -8.28 0.03 8.02
N ASP A 175 -7.70 -0.42 6.91
CA ASP A 175 -6.38 -1.02 6.85
C ASP A 175 -5.40 -0.06 6.15
N LEU A 176 -4.22 0.18 6.72
CA LEU A 176 -3.17 0.93 6.07
C LEU A 176 -2.38 0.00 5.14
N ARG A 177 -2.79 -0.06 3.87
CA ARG A 177 -2.20 -0.97 2.87
C ARG A 177 -1.09 -0.32 2.08
N LEU A 178 -0.09 -1.12 1.70
CA LEU A 178 0.96 -0.69 0.77
C LEU A 178 0.46 -0.75 -0.68
N GLN A 179 0.65 0.33 -1.42
CA GLN A 179 0.38 0.41 -2.85
C GLN A 179 1.70 0.58 -3.62
N GLN A 180 2.00 -0.38 -4.49
CA GLN A 180 3.22 -0.39 -5.31
C GLN A 180 2.87 -0.19 -6.79
N LYS A 181 3.35 0.91 -7.39
CA LYS A 181 3.38 1.12 -8.85
C LYS A 181 4.63 0.51 -9.49
N GLN A 182 5.72 0.47 -8.73
CA GLN A 182 6.96 -0.19 -9.12
C GLN A 182 7.35 -1.26 -8.10
N PRO A 183 7.95 -2.40 -8.54
CA PRO A 183 8.54 -3.35 -7.61
C PRO A 183 9.67 -2.70 -6.78
N LEU A 184 9.80 -3.12 -5.52
CA LEU A 184 10.94 -2.72 -4.70
C LEU A 184 12.20 -3.48 -5.14
N GLY A 185 13.37 -2.89 -4.96
CA GLY A 185 14.64 -3.52 -5.31
C GLY A 185 14.86 -4.84 -4.55
N TYR A 186 15.60 -5.76 -5.17
CA TYR A 186 16.06 -6.98 -4.51
C TYR A 186 17.35 -6.65 -3.74
N ARG A 187 17.24 -6.43 -2.43
CA ARG A 187 18.31 -6.00 -1.49
C ARG A 187 18.66 -4.51 -1.56
N GLY A 188 19.46 -4.08 -0.58
CA GLY A 188 19.93 -2.70 -0.41
C GLY A 188 19.10 -1.89 0.58
N LEU A 189 19.45 -0.60 0.69
CA LEU A 189 18.74 0.41 1.45
C LEU A 189 18.02 1.34 0.47
N ASP A 190 16.71 1.46 0.59
CA ASP A 190 15.89 2.39 -0.16
C ASP A 190 15.21 3.39 0.79
N VAL A 191 15.75 4.60 0.79
CA VAL A 191 15.29 5.74 1.62
C VAL A 191 14.74 6.87 0.77
N ARG A 192 14.42 6.62 -0.51
CA ARG A 192 13.97 7.66 -1.46
C ARG A 192 12.76 8.44 -0.96
N TYR A 193 11.89 7.80 -0.19
CA TYR A 193 10.67 8.39 0.36
C TYR A 193 10.74 8.62 1.88
N ASN A 194 11.94 8.58 2.46
CA ASN A 194 12.19 8.97 3.85
C ASN A 194 12.30 10.52 3.97
N VAL A 195 11.28 11.20 3.47
CA VAL A 195 11.14 12.66 3.48
C VAL A 195 9.74 13.02 3.92
N SER A 196 9.62 14.11 4.67
CA SER A 196 8.33 14.58 5.20
C SER A 196 7.29 14.73 4.11
N VAL A 197 6.12 14.10 4.31
CA VAL A 197 4.98 14.23 3.39
C VAL A 197 4.45 15.68 3.40
N ILE A 198 4.46 16.31 4.57
CA ILE A 198 4.06 17.70 4.77
C ILE A 198 5.28 18.49 5.23
N ASN A 199 5.59 19.60 4.56
CA ASN A 199 6.65 20.49 4.97
C ASN A 199 6.17 21.42 6.10
N GLY A 200 6.21 20.92 7.33
CA GLY A 200 5.76 21.64 8.52
C GLY A 200 6.51 22.93 8.87
N THR A 201 7.64 23.20 8.19
CA THR A 201 8.44 24.42 8.37
C THR A 201 8.18 25.48 7.30
N SER A 202 7.43 25.15 6.25
CA SER A 202 7.18 26.09 5.16
C SER A 202 6.34 27.27 5.64
N PRO A 203 6.68 28.51 5.25
CA PRO A 203 5.86 29.69 5.49
C PRO A 203 4.73 29.84 4.46
N PHE A 204 4.71 29.04 3.39
CA PHE A 204 3.77 29.21 2.28
C PHE A 204 2.50 28.39 2.49
N ALA A 205 1.33 29.03 2.38
CA ALA A 205 0.03 28.36 2.48
C ALA A 205 -0.16 27.25 1.43
N SER A 206 0.48 27.41 0.27
CA SER A 206 0.44 26.42 -0.81
C SER A 206 1.03 25.06 -0.42
N ASP A 207 1.95 25.03 0.54
CA ASP A 207 2.63 23.80 0.93
C ASP A 207 1.77 22.96 1.90
N TYR A 208 0.68 23.54 2.39
CA TYR A 208 -0.33 22.89 3.22
C TYR A 208 -1.64 22.63 2.48
N ASP A 209 -1.71 22.94 1.18
CA ASP A 209 -2.86 22.60 0.35
C ASP A 209 -2.99 21.08 0.24
N LEU A 210 -4.09 20.54 0.78
CA LEU A 210 -4.41 19.12 0.76
C LEU A 210 -4.36 18.54 -0.66
N THR A 211 -4.79 19.30 -1.67
CA THR A 211 -4.79 18.85 -3.06
C THR A 211 -3.37 18.59 -3.54
N ARG A 212 -2.45 19.51 -3.27
CA ARG A 212 -1.04 19.37 -3.63
C ARG A 212 -0.35 18.26 -2.84
N ILE A 213 -0.61 18.16 -1.54
CA ILE A 213 -0.04 17.11 -0.69
C ILE A 213 -0.46 15.72 -1.19
N VAL A 214 -1.76 15.52 -1.41
CA VAL A 214 -2.29 14.24 -1.89
C VAL A 214 -1.78 13.92 -3.30
N ALA A 215 -1.76 14.90 -4.20
CA ALA A 215 -1.24 14.72 -5.56
C ALA A 215 0.26 14.33 -5.55
N ALA A 216 1.10 15.10 -4.86
CA ALA A 216 2.53 14.83 -4.77
C ALA A 216 2.84 13.48 -4.08
N TYR A 217 2.01 13.08 -3.12
CA TYR A 217 2.14 11.76 -2.50
C TYR A 217 1.74 10.65 -3.48
N GLN A 218 0.65 10.81 -4.22
CA GLN A 218 0.18 9.83 -5.20
C GLN A 218 1.13 9.70 -6.41
N GLU A 219 1.94 10.71 -6.73
CA GLU A 219 2.99 10.62 -7.76
C GLU A 219 4.11 9.65 -7.39
N ARG A 220 4.30 9.34 -6.10
CA ARG A 220 5.29 8.35 -5.67
C ARG A 220 4.96 6.97 -6.24
N ASN A 221 6.00 6.18 -6.49
CA ASN A 221 5.84 4.83 -7.01
C ASN A 221 5.51 3.82 -5.91
N VAL A 222 5.69 4.19 -4.64
CA VAL A 222 5.35 3.39 -3.47
C VAL A 222 4.68 4.32 -2.46
N THR A 223 3.44 3.98 -2.10
CA THR A 223 2.59 4.76 -1.19
C THR A 223 1.85 3.83 -0.25
N THR A 224 1.22 4.37 0.79
CA THR A 224 0.16 3.69 1.54
C THR A 224 -1.19 4.30 1.25
N ILE A 225 -2.23 3.48 1.29
CA ILE A 225 -3.63 3.91 1.17
C ILE A 225 -4.44 3.31 2.32
N LEU A 226 -5.48 4.02 2.74
CA LEU A 226 -6.44 3.48 3.69
C LEU A 226 -7.51 2.72 2.92
N THR A 227 -7.47 1.39 2.97
CA THR A 227 -8.47 0.52 2.33
C THR A 227 -9.60 0.18 3.28
N ASP A 228 -10.78 -0.01 2.71
CA ASP A 228 -12.02 -0.37 3.41
C ASP A 228 -12.36 0.50 4.63
N PRO A 229 -12.27 1.84 4.55
CA PRO A 229 -12.43 2.71 5.73
C PRO A 229 -13.82 2.72 6.39
N SER A 230 -14.82 2.04 5.80
CA SER A 230 -16.24 1.95 6.21
C SER A 230 -16.70 3.11 7.11
N PRO A 231 -16.82 4.35 6.57
CA PRO A 231 -17.12 5.52 7.40
C PRO A 231 -18.56 5.45 7.90
N ILE A 232 -18.73 5.51 9.22
CA ILE A 232 -20.02 5.60 9.89
C ILE A 232 -20.20 7.03 10.39
N TRP A 233 -21.26 7.67 9.92
CA TRP A 233 -21.62 9.03 10.30
C TRP A 233 -22.76 9.01 11.31
N LEU A 234 -22.49 9.51 12.51
CA LEU A 234 -23.50 9.64 13.56
C LEU A 234 -24.00 11.09 13.59
N VAL A 235 -25.29 11.23 13.86
CA VAL A 235 -25.99 12.53 13.95
C VAL A 235 -26.50 12.76 15.37
N GLY A 236 -27.07 13.94 15.64
CA GLY A 236 -27.67 14.27 16.94
C GLY A 236 -26.66 14.78 17.97
N ARG A 237 -25.94 15.84 17.62
CA ARG A 237 -24.99 16.51 18.51
C ARG A 237 -25.73 17.37 19.55
N ALA A 238 -25.32 17.32 20.81
CA ALA A 238 -25.74 18.31 21.81
C ALA A 238 -25.11 19.69 21.51
N ALA A 239 -25.73 20.78 21.95
CA ALA A 239 -25.36 22.14 21.57
C ALA A 239 -23.89 22.50 21.86
N GLU A 240 -23.29 21.96 22.93
CA GLU A 240 -21.91 22.22 23.35
C GLU A 240 -20.99 20.98 23.25
N ALA A 241 -21.50 19.87 22.70
CA ALA A 241 -20.68 18.67 22.55
C ALA A 241 -19.68 18.84 21.40
N PRO A 242 -18.42 18.36 21.57
CA PRO A 242 -17.45 18.37 20.50
C PRO A 242 -17.87 17.42 19.38
N PHE A 243 -17.38 17.67 18.17
CA PHE A 243 -17.42 16.69 17.09
C PHE A 243 -16.28 15.69 17.25
N VAL A 244 -16.60 14.40 17.22
CA VAL A 244 -15.62 13.35 17.52
C VAL A 244 -15.24 12.59 16.26
N VAL A 245 -13.94 12.48 15.97
CA VAL A 245 -13.41 11.57 14.96
C VAL A 245 -12.75 10.40 15.66
N ASN A 246 -13.28 9.19 15.44
CA ASN A 246 -12.72 7.94 15.93
C ASN A 246 -12.24 7.12 14.74
N ALA A 247 -10.92 7.00 14.57
CA ALA A 247 -10.31 6.21 13.51
C ALA A 247 -9.54 5.03 14.09
N VAL A 248 -9.85 3.83 13.59
CA VAL A 248 -9.13 2.60 13.88
C VAL A 248 -8.40 2.19 12.61
N ILE A 249 -7.07 2.21 12.65
CA ILE A 249 -6.23 1.91 11.48
C ILE A 249 -5.40 0.68 11.80
N ARG A 250 -5.59 -0.40 11.03
CA ARG A 250 -4.83 -1.65 11.17
C ARG A 250 -3.57 -1.65 10.28
N TYR A 251 -2.55 -2.37 10.71
CA TYR A 251 -1.27 -2.57 10.03
C TYR A 251 -1.16 -4.04 9.59
N PRO A 252 -1.77 -4.42 8.46
CA PRO A 252 -1.81 -5.80 8.03
C PRO A 252 -0.47 -6.26 7.43
N VAL A 253 -0.35 -7.58 7.23
CA VAL A 253 0.72 -8.17 6.41
C VAL A 253 0.53 -7.73 4.95
N GLU A 254 1.64 -7.36 4.31
CA GLU A 254 1.66 -6.90 2.93
C GLU A 254 2.31 -7.93 2.00
N VAL A 255 1.77 -8.01 0.78
CA VAL A 255 2.37 -8.78 -0.32
C VAL A 255 3.21 -7.82 -1.15
N ILE A 256 4.53 -7.93 -1.01
CA ILE A 256 5.49 -7.02 -1.63
C ILE A 256 6.06 -7.64 -2.88
N SER A 257 5.98 -6.91 -4.00
CA SER A 257 6.57 -7.29 -5.28
C SER A 257 8.01 -6.79 -5.43
N TYR A 258 8.86 -7.63 -6.02
CA TYR A 258 10.27 -7.34 -6.32
C TYR A 258 10.67 -7.94 -7.69
N PRO A 259 11.70 -7.41 -8.39
CA PRO A 259 12.17 -7.99 -9.63
C PRO A 259 12.87 -9.31 -9.35
N PHE A 260 12.51 -10.35 -10.10
CA PHE A 260 13.19 -11.64 -10.02
C PHE A 260 14.46 -11.56 -10.88
N CYS A 261 15.62 -11.69 -10.24
CA CYS A 261 16.93 -11.65 -10.88
C CYS A 261 17.37 -13.05 -11.32
#